data_AF-A0A959ENH5-F1
#
_entry.id   AF-A0A959ENH5-F1
#
_cell.length_a   1.000
_cell.length_b   1.000
_cell.length_c   1.000
_cell.angle_alpha   90.00
_cell.angle_beta   90.00
_cell.angle_gamma   90.00
#
_symmetry.space_group_name_H-M   'P 1'
#
loop_
_entity.id
_entity.type
_entity.pdbx_description
1 polymer ?
#
loop_
_entity_poly.entity_id
_entity_poly.type
_entity_poly.pdbx_seq_one_letter_code
_entity_poly.pdbx_strand_id
1 'polypeptide(L)'
;SRVIGRTLKREISSRAFNRILRWYLQVGFSDGMCGFKFLKRSHFDALHAGGARNDGWFFSTELLVVAEWLELKLYELPVQWTDDTSSSRVQILPLAKRYLAAMRDLKRMKPGART
;
A
#
# COMPACT_ATOMS: atom_id res chain seq x y z
N SER A 1 -13.97 0.28 -3.62
CA SER A 1 -14.17 -1.16 -3.88
C SER A 1 -15.19 -1.72 -2.89
N ARG A 2 -15.83 -2.86 -3.20
CA ARG A 2 -16.75 -3.58 -2.31
C ARG A 2 -16.19 -4.98 -2.08
N VAL A 3 -16.21 -5.47 -0.83
CA VAL A 3 -15.82 -6.84 -0.51
C VAL A 3 -17.03 -7.61 0.00
N ILE A 4 -17.34 -8.76 -0.60
CA ILE A 4 -18.44 -9.65 -0.22
C ILE A 4 -17.87 -10.80 0.61
N GLY A 5 -18.54 -11.17 1.70
CA GLY A 5 -18.16 -12.31 2.54
C GLY A 5 -17.04 -12.04 3.55
N ARG A 6 -16.56 -10.79 3.66
CA ARG A 6 -15.46 -10.44 4.58
C ARG A 6 -15.91 -10.39 6.03
N THR A 7 -15.12 -10.99 6.91
CA THR A 7 -15.34 -10.90 8.37
C THR A 7 -15.13 -9.49 8.90
N LEU A 8 -15.94 -9.07 9.87
CA LEU A 8 -15.89 -7.72 10.45
C LEU A 8 -14.49 -7.37 11.01
N LYS A 9 -13.82 -8.35 11.65
CA LYS A 9 -12.45 -8.19 12.16
C LYS A 9 -11.48 -7.78 11.05
N ARG A 10 -11.50 -8.47 9.91
CA ARG A 10 -10.62 -8.17 8.77
C ARG A 10 -10.94 -6.82 8.15
N GLU A 11 -12.21 -6.44 8.07
CA GLU A 11 -12.63 -5.15 7.54
C GLU A 11 -12.12 -3.99 8.41
N ILE A 12 -12.31 -4.07 9.74
CA ILE A 12 -11.84 -3.04 10.69
C ILE A 12 -10.32 -2.93 10.64
N SER A 13 -9.60 -4.05 10.72
CA SER A 13 -8.13 -4.05 10.63
C SER A 13 -7.67 -3.43 9.31
N SER A 14 -8.26 -3.80 8.18
CA SER A 14 -7.89 -3.27 6.86
C SER A 14 -8.06 -1.76 6.78
N ARG A 15 -9.20 -1.23 7.26
CA ARG A 15 -9.47 0.22 7.26
C ARG A 15 -8.55 0.98 8.21
N ALA A 16 -8.29 0.43 9.40
CA ALA A 16 -7.37 1.02 10.36
C ALA A 16 -5.95 1.13 9.79
N PHE A 17 -5.43 0.05 9.17
CA PHE A 17 -4.10 0.07 8.55
C PHE A 17 -4.00 1.07 7.40
N ASN A 18 -4.97 1.09 6.48
CA ASN A 18 -4.96 2.08 5.39
C ASN A 18 -5.00 3.52 5.93
N ARG A 19 -5.73 3.78 7.03
CA ARG A 19 -5.74 5.10 7.67
C ARG A 19 -4.40 5.47 8.29
N ILE A 20 -3.77 4.56 9.02
CA ILE A 20 -2.43 4.77 9.61
C ILE A 20 -1.41 5.06 8.51
N LEU A 21 -1.40 4.24 7.47
CA LEU A 21 -0.53 4.37 6.30
C LEU A 21 -0.65 5.76 5.68
N ARG A 22 -1.88 6.16 5.33
CA ARG A 22 -2.15 7.44 4.69
C ARG A 22 -1.72 8.63 5.53
N TRP A 23 -2.05 8.61 6.82
CA TRP A 23 -1.67 9.69 7.72
C TRP A 23 -0.16 9.76 7.95
N TYR A 24 0.49 8.62 8.18
CA TYR A 24 1.91 8.56 8.49
C TYR A 24 2.80 8.92 7.30
N LEU A 25 2.44 8.46 6.09
CA LEU A 25 3.18 8.71 4.85
C LEU A 25 2.69 9.95 4.07
N GLN A 26 1.62 10.59 4.55
CA GLN A 26 1.02 11.79 3.95
C GLN A 26 0.62 11.57 2.49
N VAL A 27 -0.19 10.54 2.25
CA VAL A 27 -0.67 10.12 0.92
C VAL A 27 -2.20 10.11 0.84
N GLY A 28 -2.73 10.37 -0.35
CA GLY A 28 -4.14 10.62 -0.64
C GLY A 28 -4.89 9.44 -1.23
N PHE A 29 -4.21 8.44 -1.80
CA PHE A 29 -4.89 7.24 -2.34
C PHE A 29 -5.69 6.51 -1.25
N SER A 30 -6.80 5.88 -1.64
CA SER A 30 -7.74 5.28 -0.70
C SER A 30 -7.32 3.89 -0.21
N ASP A 31 -6.66 3.09 -1.04
CA ASP A 31 -6.26 1.71 -0.72
C ASP A 31 -4.81 1.37 -1.09
N GLY A 32 -3.94 1.38 -0.09
CA GLY A 32 -2.52 1.06 -0.26
C GLY A 32 -2.23 -0.43 -0.33
N MET A 33 -3.08 -1.25 0.27
CA MET A 33 -2.81 -2.67 0.52
C MET A 33 -3.35 -3.61 -0.56
N CYS A 34 -4.13 -3.09 -1.51
CA CYS A 34 -4.63 -3.88 -2.63
C CYS A 34 -3.46 -4.53 -3.41
N GLY A 35 -3.50 -5.84 -3.67
CA GLY A 35 -2.47 -6.51 -4.48
C GLY A 35 -2.63 -6.29 -5.98
N PHE A 36 -3.81 -5.85 -6.43
CA PHE A 36 -4.14 -5.73 -7.85
C PHE A 36 -3.90 -4.31 -8.35
N LYS A 37 -2.84 -4.14 -9.14
CA LYS A 37 -2.34 -2.86 -9.60
C LYS A 37 -1.77 -2.97 -11.01
N PHE A 38 -1.86 -1.87 -11.74
CA PHE A 38 -1.23 -1.73 -13.06
C PHE A 38 -0.21 -0.60 -13.00
N LEU A 39 0.93 -0.80 -13.65
CA LEU A 39 2.02 0.17 -13.71
C LEU A 39 2.50 0.30 -15.16
N LYS A 40 2.64 1.53 -15.64
CA LYS A 40 3.34 1.78 -16.91
C LYS A 40 4.83 1.53 -16.70
N ARG A 41 5.42 0.66 -17.52
CA ARG A 41 6.83 0.25 -17.42
C ARG A 41 7.80 1.44 -17.39
N SER A 42 7.51 2.51 -18.14
CA SER A 42 8.33 3.73 -18.20
C SER A 42 8.52 4.44 -16.86
N HIS A 43 7.63 4.24 -15.88
CA HIS A 43 7.75 4.86 -14.56
C HIS A 43 8.51 3.98 -13.56
N PHE A 44 8.74 2.70 -13.87
CA PHE A 44 9.29 1.74 -12.90
C PHE A 44 10.66 2.16 -12.38
N ASP A 45 11.57 2.59 -13.26
CA ASP A 45 12.92 2.95 -12.86
C ASP A 45 12.93 4.18 -11.92
N ALA A 46 12.06 5.16 -12.17
CA ALA A 46 11.89 6.32 -11.30
C ALA A 46 11.32 5.93 -9.93
N LEU A 47 10.34 5.03 -9.88
CA LEU A 47 9.76 4.53 -8.63
C LEU A 47 10.78 3.73 -7.82
N HIS A 48 11.55 2.86 -8.49
CA HIS A 48 12.59 2.07 -7.86
C HIS A 48 13.73 2.96 -7.33
N ALA A 49 14.14 3.98 -8.09
CA ALA A 49 15.09 4.99 -7.64
C ALA A 49 14.57 5.77 -6.42
N GLY A 50 13.27 6.09 -6.40
CA GLY A 50 12.59 6.80 -5.32
C GLY A 50 12.30 6.00 -4.05
N GLY A 51 12.68 4.72 -3.99
CA GLY A 51 12.66 3.92 -2.77
C GLY A 51 11.69 2.73 -2.77
N ALA A 52 10.94 2.48 -3.84
CA ALA A 52 10.12 1.28 -3.98
C ALA A 52 11.01 0.06 -4.28
N ARG A 53 11.50 -0.59 -3.23
CA ARG A 53 12.54 -1.65 -3.30
C ARG A 53 12.24 -2.84 -2.39
N ASN A 54 11.13 -2.85 -1.65
CA ASN A 54 10.76 -3.95 -0.78
C ASN A 54 10.62 -5.25 -1.58
N ASP A 55 11.16 -6.34 -1.05
CA ASP A 55 11.09 -7.68 -1.61
C ASP A 55 9.87 -8.48 -1.12
N GLY A 56 9.01 -7.84 -0.33
CA GLY A 56 7.87 -8.46 0.32
C GLY A 56 6.53 -7.81 -0.02
N TRP A 57 5.54 -8.11 0.81
CA TRP A 57 4.14 -7.74 0.63
C TRP A 57 3.90 -6.22 0.57
N PHE A 58 4.83 -5.42 1.11
CA PHE A 58 4.71 -3.97 1.18
C PHE A 58 5.09 -3.27 -0.14
N PHE A 59 5.78 -3.95 -1.06
CA PHE A 59 6.23 -3.38 -2.33
C PHE A 59 5.13 -2.65 -3.11
N SER A 60 3.94 -3.27 -3.17
CA SER A 60 2.78 -2.68 -3.85
C SER A 60 2.36 -1.33 -3.25
N THR A 61 2.50 -1.16 -1.94
CA THR A 61 2.26 0.10 -1.23
C THR A 61 3.37 1.10 -1.51
N GLU A 62 4.64 0.68 -1.50
CA GLU A 62 5.75 1.58 -1.79
C GLU A 62 5.64 2.19 -3.19
N LEU A 63 5.25 1.38 -4.19
CA LEU A 63 5.02 1.88 -5.54
C LEU A 63 4.00 3.03 -5.56
N LEU A 64 2.90 2.92 -4.81
CA LEU A 64 1.90 4.00 -4.76
C LEU A 64 2.41 5.22 -4.01
N VAL A 65 3.05 5.01 -2.86
CA VAL A 65 3.56 6.10 -2.02
C VAL A 65 4.61 6.90 -2.78
N VAL A 66 5.58 6.22 -3.40
CA VAL A 66 6.62 6.86 -4.18
C VAL A 66 6.02 7.50 -5.43
N ALA A 67 5.04 6.87 -6.10
CA ALA A 67 4.36 7.49 -7.24
C ALA A 67 3.71 8.81 -6.84
N GLU A 68 3.02 8.87 -5.70
CA GLU A 68 2.37 10.08 -5.22
C GLU A 68 3.40 11.15 -4.79
N TRP A 69 4.48 10.75 -4.12
CA TRP A 69 5.58 11.67 -3.77
C TRP A 69 6.34 12.21 -4.98
N LEU A 70 6.36 11.47 -6.09
CA LEU A 70 6.88 11.92 -7.38
C LEU A 70 5.82 12.63 -8.23
N GLU A 71 4.64 12.92 -7.67
CA GLU A 71 3.53 13.62 -8.32
C GLU A 71 3.01 12.93 -9.59
N LEU A 72 3.17 11.60 -9.68
CA LEU A 72 2.62 10.81 -10.77
C LEU A 72 1.09 10.66 -10.64
N LYS A 73 0.41 10.57 -11.78
CA LYS A 73 -1.04 10.37 -11.82
C LYS A 73 -1.42 8.96 -11.35
N LEU A 74 -2.18 8.89 -10.26
CA LEU A 74 -2.78 7.68 -9.73
C LEU A 74 -4.28 7.64 -10.08
N TYR A 75 -4.75 6.49 -10.54
CA TYR A 75 -6.16 6.25 -10.84
C TYR A 75 -6.65 5.05 -10.02
N GLU A 76 -7.75 5.23 -9.29
CA GLU A 76 -8.36 4.18 -8.48
C GLU A 76 -9.63 3.65 -9.16
N LEU A 77 -9.60 2.40 -9.62
CA LEU A 77 -10.75 1.74 -10.23
C LEU A 77 -11.49 0.91 -9.18
N PRO A 78 -12.79 1.15 -8.93
CA PRO A 78 -13.55 0.37 -7.98
C PRO A 78 -13.79 -1.04 -8.52
N VAL A 79 -13.31 -2.04 -7.79
CA VAL A 79 -13.55 -3.45 -8.08
C VAL A 79 -14.36 -4.13 -6.96
N GLN A 80 -15.04 -5.22 -7.30
CA GLN A 80 -15.71 -6.09 -6.35
C GLN A 80 -14.84 -7.30 -6.05
N TRP A 81 -14.61 -7.55 -4.76
CA TRP A 81 -13.86 -8.70 -4.25
C TRP A 81 -14.81 -9.69 -3.58
N THR A 82 -14.57 -10.97 -3.75
CA THR A 82 -15.19 -12.04 -2.96
C THR A 82 -14.14 -12.58 -2.01
N ASP A 83 -14.38 -12.48 -0.70
CA ASP A 83 -13.45 -12.98 0.30
C ASP A 83 -13.60 -14.50 0.43
N ASP A 84 -12.52 -15.24 0.18
CA ASP A 84 -12.48 -16.67 0.47
C ASP A 84 -12.11 -16.86 1.94
N THR A 85 -13.13 -17.19 2.74
CA THR A 85 -12.99 -17.43 4.18
C THR A 85 -12.47 -18.83 4.52
N SER A 86 -12.27 -19.71 3.54
CA SER A 86 -11.90 -21.11 3.77
C SER A 86 -10.49 -21.29 4.34
N SER A 87 -9.56 -20.36 4.06
CA SER A 87 -8.22 -20.36 4.67
C SER A 87 -7.49 -19.01 4.60
N SER A 88 -7.55 -18.21 5.67
CA SER A 88 -6.66 -17.04 5.80
C SER A 88 -5.29 -17.48 6.31
N ARG A 89 -4.32 -17.65 5.41
CA ARG A 89 -2.90 -17.92 5.76
C ARG A 89 -2.16 -16.70 6.32
N VAL A 90 -2.80 -15.53 6.31
CA VAL A 90 -2.18 -14.26 6.70
C VAL A 90 -2.31 -14.04 8.20
N GLN A 91 -1.17 -13.95 8.88
CA GLN A 91 -1.10 -13.56 10.29
C GLN A 91 -1.10 -12.03 10.40
N ILE A 92 -2.18 -11.47 10.95
CA ILE A 92 -2.42 -10.01 10.97
C ILE A 92 -1.35 -9.26 11.78
N LEU A 93 -1.00 -9.73 12.99
CA LEU A 93 -0.06 -9.02 13.87
C LEU A 93 1.39 -9.01 13.34
N PRO A 94 1.97 -10.13 12.86
CA PRO A 94 3.27 -10.09 12.22
C PRO A 94 3.30 -9.19 10.99
N LEU A 95 2.26 -9.26 10.14
CA LEU A 95 2.15 -8.42 8.95
C LEU A 95 2.09 -6.93 9.31
N ALA A 96 1.28 -6.58 10.30
CA ALA A 96 1.18 -5.23 10.83
C ALA A 96 2.54 -4.66 11.26
N LYS A 97 3.30 -5.41 12.07
CA LYS A 97 4.63 -4.98 12.54
C LYS A 97 5.59 -4.77 11.36
N ARG A 98 5.60 -5.69 10.39
CA ARG A 98 6.40 -5.57 9.17
C ARG A 98 6.03 -4.32 8.38
N TYR A 99 4.74 -4.03 8.24
CA TYR A 99 4.25 -2.88 7.50
C TYR A 99 4.62 -1.57 8.19
N LEU A 100 4.50 -1.49 9.51
CA LEU A 100 4.92 -0.29 10.26
C LEU A 100 6.43 -0.04 10.15
N ALA A 101 7.25 -1.10 10.21
CA ALA A 101 8.69 -0.99 9.98
C ALA A 101 8.99 -0.50 8.55
N ALA A 102 8.34 -1.10 7.54
CA ALA A 102 8.51 -0.70 6.15
C ALA A 102 8.06 0.75 5.88
N MET A 103 6.94 1.19 6.48
CA MET A 103 6.51 2.60 6.43
C MET A 103 7.58 3.55 6.99
N ARG A 104 8.14 3.20 8.15
CA ARG A 104 9.20 4.01 8.78
C ARG A 104 10.43 4.08 7.88
N ASP A 105 10.86 2.94 7.34
CA ASP A 105 12.06 2.85 6.51
C ASP A 105 11.86 3.61 5.19
N LEU A 106 10.70 3.46 4.53
CA LEU A 106 10.32 4.23 3.34
C LEU A 106 10.31 5.74 3.61
N LYS A 107 9.75 6.17 4.75
CA LYS A 107 9.71 7.60 5.13
C LYS A 107 11.11 8.19 5.35
N ARG A 108 12.06 7.41 5.85
CA ARG A 108 13.47 7.82 6.00
C ARG A 108 14.17 7.97 4.65
N MET A 109 13.74 7.20 3.65
CA MET A 109 14.24 7.26 2.28
C MET A 109 13.54 8.30 1.41
N LYS A 110 12.51 9.00 1.93
CA LYS A 110 11.80 10.04 1.21
C LYS A 110 12.83 11.00 0.61
N PRO A 111 12.89 11.15 -0.73
CA PRO A 111 13.75 12.13 -1.36
C PRO A 111 13.45 13.47 -0.68
N GLY A 112 14.47 14.08 -0.07
CA GLY A 112 14.31 15.40 0.53
C GLY A 112 13.65 16.30 -0.50
N ALA A 113 12.57 16.97 -0.10
CA ALA A 113 11.96 18.01 -0.90
C ALA A 113 13.08 19.00 -1.23
N ARG A 114 13.63 18.88 -2.44
CA ARG A 114 14.54 19.88 -3.00
C ARG A 114 13.67 21.12 -3.15
N THR A 115 13.81 21.99 -2.16
CA THR A 115 13.47 23.41 -2.26
C THR A 115 14.45 24.07 -3.21
#